data_AF-A0A117V515-F1
#
_entry.id   AF-A0A117V515-F1
#
_cell.length_a   1.000
_cell.length_b   1.000
_cell.length_c   1.000
_cell.angle_alpha   90.00
_cell.angle_beta   90.00
_cell.angle_gamma   90.00
#
_symmetry.space_group_name_H-M   'P 1'
#
loop_
_entity.id
_entity.type
_entity.pdbx_description
1 polymer ?
#
loop_
_entity_poly.entity_id
_entity_poly.type
_entity_poly.pdbx_seq_one_letter_code
_entity_poly.pdbx_strand_id
1 'polypeptide(L)'
;MALIRAHYFRAMPCSGAGNPPIEKDDRFLEASIAQVDAERSACAAEIQQLRRARANWIDPRIAERVDELDAALSRLRRRLQHNRSWPLRFERQMRTQGWGTPPPPYLLAQLGASA
;
A
#
# COMPACT_ATOMS: atom_id res chain seq x y z
N MET A 1 25.60 -13.46 -9.64
CA MET A 1 24.57 -13.74 -8.62
C MET A 1 23.23 -13.85 -9.33
N ALA A 2 22.58 -15.01 -9.29
CA ALA A 2 21.32 -15.24 -9.98
C ALA A 2 20.17 -14.53 -9.25
N LEU A 3 19.53 -13.57 -9.93
CA LEU A 3 18.31 -12.90 -9.47
C LEU A 3 17.16 -13.91 -9.43
N ILE A 4 16.72 -14.29 -8.24
CA ILE A 4 15.50 -15.09 -8.06
C ILE A 4 14.32 -14.23 -8.54
N ARG A 5 13.76 -14.56 -9.70
CA ARG A 5 12.71 -13.78 -10.38
C ARG A 5 11.32 -13.89 -9.73
N ALA A 6 11.09 -14.91 -8.91
CA ALA A 6 9.80 -15.15 -8.27
C ALA A 6 9.93 -16.09 -7.07
N HIS A 7 9.23 -15.77 -5.98
CA HIS A 7 9.08 -16.65 -4.82
C HIS A 7 7.88 -17.59 -5.04
N TYR A 8 8.11 -18.90 -4.97
CA TYR A 8 7.07 -19.92 -5.17
C TYR A 8 6.70 -20.59 -3.85
N PHE A 9 5.40 -20.75 -3.59
CA PHE A 9 4.87 -21.53 -2.45
C PHE A 9 3.99 -22.65 -3.00
N ARG A 10 4.29 -23.91 -2.64
CA ARG A 10 3.60 -25.11 -3.17
C ARG A 10 3.52 -25.13 -4.71
N ALA A 11 4.64 -24.84 -5.37
CA ALA A 11 4.76 -24.73 -6.83
C ALA A 11 3.86 -23.66 -7.49
N MET A 12 3.17 -22.82 -6.71
CA MET A 12 2.40 -21.68 -7.22
C MET A 12 3.16 -20.37 -6.94
N PRO A 13 3.13 -19.38 -7.84
CA PRO A 13 3.67 -18.05 -7.56
C PRO A 13 2.93 -17.48 -6.35
N CYS A 14 3.67 -17.08 -5.29
CA CYS A 14 3.02 -16.43 -4.16
C CYS A 14 2.41 -15.10 -4.63
N SER A 15 1.44 -14.55 -3.87
CA SER A 15 0.84 -13.24 -4.18
C SER A 15 1.85 -12.07 -4.17
N GLY A 16 3.11 -12.31 -3.79
CA GLY A 16 4.25 -11.40 -3.92
C GLY A 16 5.28 -11.81 -4.99
N ALA A 17 5.02 -12.83 -5.80
CA ALA A 17 5.93 -13.30 -6.84
C ALA A 17 5.86 -12.42 -8.08
N GLY A 18 7.01 -12.01 -8.61
CA GLY A 18 7.11 -11.15 -9.79
C GLY A 18 7.05 -9.65 -9.51
N ASN A 19 6.73 -9.25 -8.27
CA ASN A 19 7.06 -7.92 -7.79
C ASN A 19 8.40 -8.02 -7.06
N PRO A 20 9.40 -7.17 -7.35
CA PRO A 20 10.45 -6.96 -6.37
C PRO A 20 9.77 -6.66 -5.02
N PRO A 21 10.34 -7.07 -3.86
CA PRO A 21 9.87 -6.54 -2.58
C PRO A 21 9.75 -5.02 -2.77
N ILE A 22 8.74 -4.39 -2.17
CA ILE A 22 8.55 -2.93 -2.27
C ILE A 22 9.69 -2.28 -1.48
N GLU A 23 10.89 -2.37 -2.02
CA GLU A 23 12.15 -1.74 -1.67
C GLU A 23 12.23 -0.40 -2.42
N LYS A 24 11.08 0.26 -2.55
CA LYS A 24 11.02 1.69 -2.80
C LYS A 24 10.29 2.25 -1.61
N ASP A 25 11.09 2.69 -0.64
CA ASP A 25 10.81 3.60 0.48
C ASP A 25 9.32 3.89 0.76
N ASP A 26 8.88 3.77 2.01
CA ASP A 26 7.50 4.09 2.43
C ASP A 26 7.04 5.47 1.91
N ARG A 27 7.99 6.39 1.66
CA ARG A 27 7.75 7.68 0.97
C ARG A 27 7.05 7.56 -0.39
N PHE A 28 7.36 6.56 -1.21
CA PHE A 28 6.67 6.37 -2.50
C PHE A 28 5.22 5.94 -2.30
N LEU A 29 4.98 5.08 -1.30
CA LEU A 29 3.64 4.63 -0.96
C LEU A 29 2.81 5.78 -0.36
N GLU A 30 3.42 6.60 0.49
CA GLU A 30 2.83 7.81 1.05
C GLU A 30 2.51 8.85 -0.04
N ALA A 31 3.43 9.09 -0.98
CA ALA A 31 3.19 9.97 -2.12
C ALA A 31 2.05 9.45 -3.02
N SER A 32 1.99 8.13 -3.26
CA SER A 32 0.92 7.51 -4.02
C SER A 32 -0.44 7.66 -3.31
N ILE A 33 -0.47 7.49 -1.98
CA ILE A 33 -1.68 7.72 -1.18
C ILE A 33 -2.11 9.18 -1.32
N ALA A 34 -1.19 10.14 -1.17
CA ALA A 34 -1.50 11.56 -1.28
C ALA A 34 -2.06 11.92 -2.67
N GLN A 35 -1.49 11.37 -3.74
CA GLN A 35 -1.97 11.60 -5.09
C GLN A 35 -3.40 11.07 -5.30
N VAL A 36 -3.66 9.83 -4.88
CA VAL A 36 -4.99 9.20 -5.03
C VAL A 36 -6.03 9.92 -4.16
N ASP A 37 -5.66 10.35 -2.95
CA ASP A 37 -6.53 11.08 -2.03
C ASP A 37 -6.89 12.48 -2.56
N ALA A 38 -5.93 13.15 -3.23
CA ALA A 38 -6.17 14.42 -3.91
C ALA A 38 -7.13 14.25 -5.10
N GLU A 39 -6.94 13.23 -5.95
CA GLU A 39 -7.84 12.93 -7.08
C GLU A 39 -9.26 12.62 -6.58
N ARG A 40 -9.36 11.77 -5.55
CA ARG A 40 -10.63 11.42 -4.91
C ARG A 40 -11.35 12.65 -4.38
N SER A 41 -10.61 13.55 -3.73
CA SER A 41 -11.14 14.80 -3.20
C SER A 41 -11.63 15.74 -4.30
N ALA A 42 -10.92 15.81 -5.43
CA ALA A 42 -11.33 16.59 -6.58
C ALA A 42 -12.66 16.08 -7.17
N CYS A 43 -12.79 14.77 -7.42
CA CYS A 43 -14.03 14.18 -7.93
C CYS A 43 -15.21 14.39 -6.95
N ALA A 44 -14.97 14.22 -5.65
CA ALA A 44 -16.00 14.47 -4.64
C ALA A 44 -16.42 15.95 -4.58
N ALA A 45 -15.48 16.88 -4.73
CA ALA A 45 -15.75 18.31 -4.79
C ALA A 45 -16.56 18.69 -6.03
N GLU A 46 -16.26 18.10 -7.18
CA GLU A 46 -17.00 18.29 -8.43
C GLU A 46 -18.47 17.86 -8.28
N ILE A 47 -18.72 16.67 -7.73
CA ILE A 47 -20.10 16.20 -7.44
C ILE A 47 -20.82 17.20 -6.52
N GLN A 48 -20.15 17.68 -5.48
CA GLN A 48 -20.74 18.66 -4.55
C GLN A 48 -21.04 20.00 -5.22
N GLN A 49 -20.17 20.46 -6.11
CA GLN A 49 -20.38 21.68 -6.88
C GLN A 49 -21.59 21.54 -7.81
N LEU A 50 -21.69 20.42 -8.55
CA LEU A 50 -22.84 20.14 -9.43
C LEU A 50 -24.16 20.06 -8.65
N ARG A 51 -24.15 19.46 -7.46
CA ARG A 51 -25.31 19.42 -6.55
C ARG A 51 -25.72 20.82 -6.10
N ARG A 52 -24.76 21.65 -5.70
CA ARG A 52 -25.03 23.05 -5.28
C ARG A 52 -25.56 23.89 -6.43
N ALA A 53 -25.07 23.67 -7.65
CA ALA A 53 -25.54 24.32 -8.86
C ALA A 53 -26.91 23.79 -9.35
N ARG A 54 -27.47 22.77 -8.68
CA ARG A 54 -28.71 22.07 -9.09
C ARG A 54 -28.64 21.60 -10.55
N ALA A 55 -27.50 21.05 -10.94
CA ALA A 55 -27.35 20.49 -12.27
C ALA A 55 -28.44 19.43 -12.54
N ASN A 56 -29.12 19.55 -13.68
CA ASN A 56 -30.18 18.61 -14.07
C ASN A 56 -29.67 17.19 -14.33
N TRP A 57 -28.37 17.06 -14.56
CA TRP A 57 -27.70 15.78 -14.77
C TRP A 57 -26.29 15.84 -14.15
N ILE A 58 -25.92 14.75 -13.48
CA ILE A 58 -24.58 14.54 -12.92
C ILE A 58 -24.09 13.23 -13.52
N ASP A 59 -22.91 13.25 -14.14
CA ASP A 59 -22.34 12.05 -14.77
C ASP A 59 -22.11 10.96 -13.69
N PRO A 60 -22.75 9.78 -13.80
CA PRO A 60 -22.56 8.69 -12.85
C PRO A 60 -21.10 8.20 -12.81
N ARG A 61 -20.32 8.39 -13.89
CA ARG A 61 -18.91 8.00 -13.93
C ARG A 61 -18.06 8.70 -12.89
N ILE A 62 -18.42 9.93 -12.49
CA ILE A 62 -17.69 10.66 -11.44
C ILE A 62 -17.90 9.97 -10.09
N ALA A 63 -19.11 9.44 -9.84
CA ALA A 63 -19.41 8.69 -8.62
C ALA A 63 -18.71 7.33 -8.61
N GLU A 64 -18.78 6.58 -9.72
CA GLU A 64 -18.05 5.31 -9.90
C GLU A 64 -16.55 5.51 -9.69
N ARG A 65 -15.99 6.60 -10.20
CA ARG A 65 -14.58 6.94 -10.03
C ARG A 65 -14.20 7.19 -8.56
N VAL A 66 -15.07 7.84 -7.79
CA VAL A 66 -14.86 8.03 -6.34
C VAL A 66 -14.79 6.68 -5.63
N ASP A 67 -15.69 5.75 -5.96
CA ASP A 67 -15.71 4.41 -5.35
C ASP A 67 -14.44 3.60 -5.69
N GLU A 68 -13.97 3.67 -6.95
CA GLU A 68 -12.70 3.06 -7.37
C GLU A 68 -11.50 3.62 -6.59
N LEU A 69 -11.45 4.94 -6.41
CA LEU A 69 -10.38 5.62 -5.69
C LEU A 69 -10.42 5.29 -4.19
N ASP A 70 -11.61 5.19 -3.59
CA ASP A 70 -11.78 4.78 -2.18
C ASP A 70 -11.30 3.32 -1.97
N ALA A 71 -11.57 2.42 -2.93
CA ALA A 71 -11.04 1.06 -2.92
C ALA A 71 -9.51 1.02 -3.10
N ALA A 72 -8.94 1.89 -3.95
CA ALA A 72 -7.50 2.03 -4.11
C ALA A 72 -6.82 2.54 -2.83
N LEU A 73 -7.36 3.61 -2.21
CA LEU A 73 -6.87 4.15 -0.94
C LEU A 73 -6.90 3.10 0.17
N SER A 74 -7.99 2.34 0.27
CA SER A 74 -8.11 1.26 1.25
C SER A 74 -7.00 0.22 1.11
N ARG A 75 -6.65 -0.18 -0.12
CA ARG A 75 -5.55 -1.13 -0.38
C ARG A 75 -4.18 -0.53 -0.05
N LEU A 76 -3.93 0.72 -0.46
CA LEU A 76 -2.66 1.40 -0.20
C LEU A 76 -2.43 1.65 1.29
N ARG A 77 -3.45 2.12 2.02
CA ARG A 77 -3.39 2.36 3.47
C ARG A 77 -3.15 1.06 4.25
N ARG A 78 -3.81 -0.05 3.86
CA ARG A 78 -3.53 -1.37 4.46
C ARG A 78 -2.09 -1.81 4.24
N ARG A 79 -1.54 -1.58 3.04
CA ARG A 79 -0.13 -1.88 2.74
C ARG A 79 0.83 -1.03 3.57
N LEU A 80 0.57 0.27 3.70
CA LEU A 80 1.38 1.16 4.53
C LEU A 80 1.36 0.73 5.99
N GLN A 81 0.17 0.40 6.52
CA GLN A 81 0.03 -0.13 7.87
C GLN A 81 0.78 -1.47 8.02
N HIS A 82 0.73 -2.33 7.01
CA HIS A 82 1.47 -3.59 7.00
C HIS A 82 2.98 -3.36 7.04
N ASN A 83 3.51 -2.37 6.33
CA ASN A 83 4.93 -2.00 6.38
C ASN A 83 5.30 -1.43 7.76
N ARG A 84 4.56 -0.43 8.24
CA ARG A 84 4.80 0.23 9.53
C ARG A 84 4.73 -0.71 10.73
N SER A 85 3.85 -1.70 10.70
CA SER A 85 3.72 -2.70 11.76
C SER A 85 4.73 -3.85 11.67
N TRP A 86 5.61 -3.85 10.66
CA TRP A 86 6.59 -4.91 10.48
C TRP A 86 7.54 -5.10 11.68
N PRO A 87 8.15 -4.05 12.28
CA PRO A 87 9.06 -4.23 13.41
C PRO A 87 8.39 -4.91 14.60
N LEU A 88 7.16 -4.51 14.92
CA LEU A 88 6.36 -5.11 16.00
C LEU A 88 6.00 -6.57 15.70
N ARG A 89 5.65 -6.90 14.45
CA ARG A 89 5.38 -8.29 14.06
C ARG A 89 6.63 -9.15 14.15
N PHE A 90 7.78 -8.62 13.74
CA PHE A 90 9.06 -9.29 13.84
C PHE A 90 9.45 -9.53 15.30
N GLU A 91 9.35 -8.52 16.16
CA GLU A 91 9.60 -8.66 17.60
C GLU A 91 8.67 -9.71 18.24
N ARG A 92 7.38 -9.68 17.90
CA ARG A 92 6.42 -10.67 18.39
C ARG A 92 6.78 -12.08 17.93
N GLN A 93 7.16 -12.26 16.66
CA GLN A 93 7.60 -13.56 16.12
C GLN A 93 8.85 -14.06 16.83
N MET A 94 9.84 -13.18 17.04
CA MET A 94 11.05 -13.51 17.78
C MET A 94 10.76 -13.95 19.22
N ARG A 95 9.81 -13.29 19.90
CA ARG A 95 9.40 -13.65 21.27
C ARG A 95 8.63 -14.97 21.33
N THR A 96 7.82 -15.31 20.32
CA THR A 96 6.90 -16.47 20.39
C THR A 96 7.41 -17.72 19.69
N GLN A 97 8.23 -17.59 18.66
CA GLN A 97 8.63 -18.70 17.77
C GLN A 97 10.15 -18.78 17.57
N GLY A 98 10.93 -17.82 18.07
CA GLY A 98 12.37 -17.74 17.83
C GLY A 98 12.71 -17.28 16.41
N TRP A 99 13.93 -17.58 15.95
CA TRP A 99 14.43 -17.18 14.63
C TRP A 99 13.75 -17.96 13.50
N GLY A 100 12.93 -17.27 12.71
CA GLY A 100 12.52 -17.69 11.36
C GLY A 100 13.46 -17.12 10.29
N THR A 101 13.13 -17.35 9.00
CA THR A 101 13.89 -16.81 7.85
C THR A 101 14.27 -15.34 8.08
N PRO A 102 15.55 -14.97 7.89
CA PRO A 102 16.04 -13.65 8.26
C PRO A 102 15.28 -12.54 7.51
N PRO A 103 15.05 -11.40 8.18
CA PRO A 103 14.29 -10.30 7.61
C PRO A 103 15.00 -9.67 6.39
N PRO A 104 14.24 -9.03 5.47
CA PRO A 104 14.83 -8.28 4.36
C PRO A 104 15.87 -7.25 4.83
N PRO A 105 17.03 -7.12 4.16
CA PRO A 105 18.14 -6.27 4.62
C PRO A 105 17.80 -4.80 4.86
N TYR A 106 16.90 -4.22 4.06
CA TYR A 106 16.50 -2.81 4.19
C TYR A 106 15.77 -2.51 5.51
N LEU A 107 15.14 -3.51 6.13
CA LEU A 107 14.46 -3.37 7.42
C LEU A 107 15.43 -3.48 8.59
N LEU A 108 16.49 -4.26 8.44
CA LEU A 108 17.60 -4.30 9.41
C LEU A 108 18.37 -2.98 9.45
N ALA A 109 18.55 -2.33 8.29
CA ALA A 109 19.20 -1.03 8.19
C ALA A 109 18.46 0.07 8.99
N GLN A 110 17.13 -0.01 9.12
CA GLN A 110 16.34 0.93 9.92
C GLN A 110 16.52 0.73 11.44
N LEU A 111 16.74 -0.52 11.88
CA LEU A 111 17.01 -0.85 13.29
C LEU A 111 18.44 -0.47 13.69
N GLY A 112 19.42 -0.66 12.79
CA GLY A 112 20.82 -0.30 13.03
C GLY A 112 21.11 1.20 13.02
N ALA A 113 20.25 2.01 12.40
CA ALA A 113 20.32 3.47 12.44
C ALA A 113 19.75 4.09 13.74
N SER A 114 19.16 3.25 14.61
CA SER A 114 18.60 3.67 15.91
C SER A 114 19.52 3.30 17.10
N ALA A 115 20.78 2.94 16.83
CA ALA A 115 21.83 2.70 17.83
C ALA A 115 22.87 3.84 17.78
#